data_AF-A0A9E0CI95-F1
#
_entry.id   AF-A0A9E0CI95-F1
#
_cell.length_a   1.000
_cell.length_b   1.000
_cell.length_c   1.000
_cell.angle_alpha   90.00
_cell.angle_beta   90.00
_cell.angle_gamma   90.00
#
_symmetry.space_group_name_H-M   'P 1'
#
loop_
_entity.id
_entity.type
_entity.pdbx_description
1 polymer ?
#
loop_
_entity_poly.entity_id
_entity_poly.type
_entity_poly.pdbx_seq_one_letter_code
_entity_poly.pdbx_strand_id
1 'polypeptide(L)'
;MKPRNKKLLLILNSLVLMSCNSGANLSNMALQSENGTPSLQFETLEHYDAASQVKLHDCNGIESQFNGNKCLVLKLPVISLSYADMVRLSGDYIGNPDPGRNIGQQADLAQREANFMVNFDAYNNSTYQTYLIKYLTKIRSMDERNKFNKQNQRPLEISDKDNCDFNEISGGLCVGNIPVSLGVYLQLANNSNDHFDNNAIQSYLAGHGLALKTAYAGNLTLAYAYEGFAAHFGSDSFAAGHTRTQKQQIQDRCQNEVEGRKFGGLLVKEAHDFSNKTGITLINNNGKQWVALGDAYFFTSGNAQNKQLLIETLQTGVDQIYDIYQKRALLSATEFSKLSQDNLKIMQGMLPNPDLTRNLTVNPPAIFSLQDGVLWWRDLRYNKNEPVSSCINAASFYHL
;
A
#
# COMPACT_ATOMS: atom_id res chain seq x y z
N MET A 1 11.61 53.14 0.00
CA MET A 1 10.80 52.02 -0.51
C MET A 1 9.41 52.52 -0.92
N LYS A 2 9.16 52.61 -2.23
CA LYS A 2 7.88 52.75 -2.94
C LYS A 2 8.17 52.53 -4.45
N PRO A 3 7.18 52.24 -5.32
CA PRO A 3 7.05 50.95 -6.01
C PRO A 3 6.84 51.06 -7.56
N ARG A 4 6.38 49.94 -8.20
CA ARG A 4 5.76 49.79 -9.57
C ARG A 4 6.76 49.63 -10.75
N ASN A 5 6.54 48.85 -11.83
CA ASN A 5 5.37 48.34 -12.58
C ASN A 5 5.81 47.07 -13.38
N LYS A 6 5.03 45.97 -13.46
CA LYS A 6 3.99 45.59 -14.46
C LYS A 6 4.45 45.32 -15.92
N LYS A 7 4.18 44.08 -16.35
CA LYS A 7 3.72 43.56 -17.67
C LYS A 7 4.70 43.48 -18.85
N LEU A 8 4.80 42.28 -19.43
CA LEU A 8 4.67 42.11 -20.89
C LEU A 8 4.14 40.71 -21.23
N LEU A 9 3.11 40.64 -22.08
CA LEU A 9 2.55 39.46 -22.71
C LEU A 9 2.27 39.83 -24.18
N LEU A 10 2.43 38.84 -25.08
CA LEU A 10 1.83 38.63 -26.42
C LEU A 10 2.69 38.84 -27.69
N ILE A 11 2.86 37.69 -28.38
CA ILE A 11 2.55 37.37 -29.81
C ILE A 11 3.41 37.96 -30.93
N LEU A 12 3.97 37.08 -31.78
CA LEU A 12 3.69 37.06 -33.23
C LEU A 12 4.14 35.76 -33.93
N ASN A 13 3.36 35.39 -34.94
CA ASN A 13 3.32 34.14 -35.68
C ASN A 13 3.72 34.42 -37.16
N SER A 14 4.29 33.41 -37.84
CA SER A 14 4.22 33.14 -39.30
C SER A 14 5.14 33.86 -40.34
N LEU A 15 5.92 33.06 -41.11
CA LEU A 15 6.19 33.10 -42.58
C LEU A 15 7.23 31.97 -42.90
N VAL A 16 6.97 30.82 -43.57
CA VAL A 16 6.58 30.47 -44.96
C VAL A 16 7.75 30.42 -46.00
N LEU A 17 8.12 29.16 -46.35
CA LEU A 17 8.54 28.54 -47.63
C LEU A 17 9.98 28.57 -48.23
N MET A 18 10.44 27.33 -48.51
CA MET A 18 11.18 26.75 -49.67
C MET A 18 12.71 26.94 -49.84
N SER A 19 13.44 25.81 -49.78
CA SER A 19 14.29 25.30 -50.88
C SER A 19 14.74 23.85 -50.63
N CYS A 20 14.85 23.06 -51.70
CA CYS A 20 15.28 21.66 -51.68
C CYS A 20 16.81 21.50 -51.83
N ASN A 21 17.27 20.36 -51.29
CA ASN A 21 18.44 19.54 -51.64
C ASN A 21 19.79 19.71 -50.90
N SER A 22 20.22 18.53 -50.43
CA SER A 22 21.58 18.02 -50.22
C SER A 22 22.35 18.43 -48.96
N GLY A 23 22.85 17.41 -48.25
CA GLY A 23 23.93 17.55 -47.27
C GLY A 23 23.49 17.18 -45.86
N ALA A 24 24.00 16.06 -45.37
CA ALA A 24 23.93 15.67 -43.97
C ALA A 24 24.45 16.80 -43.06
N ASN A 25 23.67 17.19 -42.04
CA ASN A 25 24.19 17.60 -40.74
C ASN A 25 23.10 17.78 -39.68
N LEU A 26 23.33 17.10 -38.55
CA LEU A 26 23.24 17.63 -37.19
C LEU A 26 22.06 18.54 -36.83
N SER A 27 21.02 17.91 -36.28
CA SER A 27 20.36 18.42 -35.06
C SER A 27 19.71 17.26 -34.32
N ASN A 28 20.56 16.38 -33.77
CA ASN A 28 20.26 15.63 -32.56
C ASN A 28 20.16 16.63 -31.41
N MET A 29 19.00 17.27 -31.28
CA MET A 29 18.47 17.74 -30.01
C MET A 29 17.13 17.03 -29.82
N ALA A 30 17.22 15.70 -29.70
CA ALA A 30 16.21 14.92 -29.04
C ALA A 30 16.18 15.41 -27.58
N LEU A 31 15.13 16.17 -27.24
CA LEU A 31 14.48 16.25 -25.94
C LEU A 31 15.25 15.51 -24.83
N GLN A 32 16.27 16.17 -24.28
CA GLN A 32 16.93 15.72 -23.07
C GLN A 32 16.08 16.16 -21.87
N SER A 33 15.74 15.15 -21.06
CA SER A 33 15.54 15.19 -19.60
C SER A 33 14.30 15.87 -18.98
N GLU A 34 13.10 15.38 -19.25
CA GLU A 34 11.95 15.49 -18.31
C GLU A 34 11.31 14.14 -17.91
N ASN A 35 11.86 13.01 -18.35
CA ASN A 35 11.29 11.68 -18.09
C ASN A 35 11.88 10.99 -16.86
N GLY A 36 11.68 11.58 -15.68
CA GLY A 36 11.68 10.80 -14.46
C GLY A 36 10.26 10.42 -14.08
N THR A 37 9.97 9.13 -13.89
CA THR A 37 8.69 8.71 -13.30
C THR A 37 8.92 8.58 -11.80
N PRO A 38 8.41 9.49 -10.95
CA PRO A 38 8.32 9.20 -9.52
C PRO A 38 7.44 7.96 -9.34
N SER A 39 7.90 7.00 -8.55
CA SER A 39 7.20 5.74 -8.34
C SER A 39 6.42 5.78 -7.03
N LEU A 40 5.30 5.05 -6.97
CA LEU A 40 4.68 4.69 -5.69
C LEU A 40 5.72 3.96 -4.82
N GLN A 41 5.75 4.28 -3.53
CA GLN A 41 6.75 3.81 -2.56
C GLN A 41 6.02 3.00 -1.49
N PHE A 42 6.74 2.09 -0.84
CA PHE A 42 6.20 1.31 0.28
C PHE A 42 7.05 1.52 1.54
N GLU A 43 6.35 1.79 2.63
CA GLU A 43 6.86 1.77 3.98
C GLU A 43 6.71 0.36 4.59
N THR A 44 7.64 -0.06 5.46
CA THR A 44 7.69 -1.46 5.95
C THR A 44 7.86 -1.65 7.44
N LEU A 45 8.32 -0.61 8.13
CA LEU A 45 8.73 -0.72 9.52
C LEU A 45 7.52 -0.65 10.46
N GLU A 46 6.48 0.07 10.07
CA GLU A 46 5.16 0.12 10.69
C GLU A 46 4.47 -1.25 10.69
N HIS A 47 4.43 -1.94 9.55
CA HIS A 47 3.89 -3.30 9.43
C HIS A 47 4.60 -4.26 10.38
N TYR A 48 5.94 -4.28 10.31
CA TYR A 48 6.75 -5.16 11.14
C TYR A 48 6.60 -4.82 12.63
N ASP A 49 6.63 -3.53 13.00
CA ASP A 49 6.56 -3.12 14.40
C ASP A 49 5.21 -3.51 15.03
N ALA A 50 4.09 -3.27 14.34
CA ALA A 50 2.78 -3.69 14.82
C ALA A 50 2.69 -5.21 14.94
N ALA A 51 3.05 -5.95 13.88
CA ALA A 51 2.97 -7.41 13.85
C ALA A 51 3.94 -8.09 14.83
N SER A 52 5.09 -7.48 15.13
CA SER A 52 6.06 -8.03 16.08
C SER A 52 5.55 -8.05 17.53
N GLN A 53 4.56 -7.22 17.84
CA GLN A 53 3.95 -7.11 19.18
C GLN A 53 2.83 -8.13 19.39
N VAL A 54 2.25 -8.65 18.31
CA VAL A 54 1.24 -9.70 18.34
C VAL A 54 1.79 -10.96 19.01
N LYS A 55 0.98 -11.62 19.82
CA LYS A 55 1.30 -12.90 20.47
C LYS A 55 0.61 -14.02 19.71
N LEU A 56 1.39 -14.84 19.04
CA LEU A 56 0.91 -16.08 18.43
C LEU A 56 0.89 -17.17 19.50
N HIS A 57 -0.14 -17.99 19.47
CA HIS A 57 -0.27 -19.16 20.34
C HIS A 57 0.25 -20.36 19.60
N ASP A 58 1.09 -21.17 20.25
CA ASP A 58 1.70 -22.34 19.64
C ASP A 58 2.48 -22.03 18.35
N CYS A 59 3.79 -21.89 18.50
CA CYS A 59 4.66 -21.72 17.36
C CYS A 59 5.43 -23.01 17.04
N ASN A 60 5.19 -23.55 15.85
CA ASN A 60 5.82 -24.78 15.35
C ASN A 60 5.56 -26.01 16.25
N GLY A 61 4.36 -26.13 16.85
CA GLY A 61 3.97 -27.27 17.69
C GLY A 61 4.53 -27.19 19.10
N ILE A 62 4.88 -26.00 19.59
CA ILE A 62 5.33 -25.74 20.95
C ILE A 62 4.25 -24.94 21.65
N GLU A 63 3.53 -25.58 22.59
CA GLU A 63 2.43 -25.00 23.38
C GLU A 63 2.90 -23.85 24.30
N SER A 64 3.20 -22.69 23.72
CA SER A 64 3.55 -21.46 24.41
C SER A 64 3.28 -20.26 23.52
N GLN A 65 3.18 -19.08 24.13
CA GLN A 65 2.97 -17.84 23.40
C GLN A 65 4.29 -17.20 22.96
N PHE A 66 4.34 -16.78 21.71
CA PHE A 66 5.51 -16.15 21.11
C PHE A 66 5.13 -14.80 20.50
N ASN A 67 6.03 -13.83 20.61
CA ASN A 67 5.92 -12.61 19.80
C ASN A 67 5.91 -12.98 18.31
N GLY A 68 5.17 -12.25 17.48
CA GLY A 68 5.04 -12.50 16.04
C GLY A 68 6.35 -12.43 15.27
N ASN A 69 7.37 -11.77 15.82
CA ASN A 69 8.73 -11.80 15.25
C ASN A 69 9.55 -13.04 15.62
N LYS A 70 9.17 -13.77 16.67
CA LYS A 70 9.83 -15.01 17.09
C LYS A 70 9.20 -16.24 16.46
N CYS A 71 7.95 -16.14 15.99
CA CYS A 71 7.26 -17.28 15.43
C CYS A 71 7.47 -17.42 13.92
N LEU A 72 8.24 -18.42 13.51
CA LEU A 72 8.47 -18.77 12.10
C LEU A 72 7.26 -19.53 11.54
N VAL A 73 6.52 -18.90 10.63
CA VAL A 73 5.24 -19.40 10.12
C VAL A 73 5.33 -19.88 8.67
N LEU A 74 6.36 -19.44 7.92
CA LEU A 74 6.60 -19.91 6.56
C LEU A 74 8.04 -20.40 6.43
N LYS A 75 8.22 -21.67 6.03
CA LYS A 75 9.53 -22.27 5.77
C LYS A 75 9.71 -22.40 4.26
N LEU A 76 10.66 -21.65 3.70
CA LEU A 76 11.07 -21.71 2.30
C LEU A 76 12.44 -22.39 2.19
N PRO A 77 12.83 -22.90 1.01
CA PRO A 77 14.14 -23.52 0.81
C PRO A 77 15.32 -22.64 1.23
N VAL A 78 15.20 -21.32 1.06
CA VAL A 78 16.30 -20.37 1.30
C VAL A 78 16.20 -19.62 2.63
N ILE A 79 15.01 -19.56 3.24
CA ILE A 79 14.76 -18.77 4.45
C ILE A 79 13.50 -19.23 5.17
N SER A 80 13.43 -19.03 6.48
CA SER A 80 12.19 -19.11 7.24
C SER A 80 11.76 -17.71 7.65
N LEU A 81 10.49 -17.39 7.45
CA LEU A 81 9.92 -16.07 7.73
C LEU A 81 9.03 -16.11 8.97
N SER A 82 9.15 -15.08 9.81
CA SER A 82 8.25 -14.91 10.93
C SER A 82 6.88 -14.38 10.50
N TYR A 83 5.89 -14.41 11.40
CA TYR A 83 4.62 -13.73 11.16
C TYR A 83 4.83 -12.24 10.83
N ALA A 84 5.62 -11.55 11.63
CA ALA A 84 5.95 -10.13 11.37
C ALA A 84 6.71 -9.90 10.03
N ASP A 85 7.55 -10.83 9.61
CA ASP A 85 8.19 -10.75 8.27
C ASP A 85 7.15 -10.87 7.16
N MET A 86 6.19 -11.79 7.30
CA MET A 86 5.10 -11.96 6.33
C MET A 86 4.24 -10.69 6.21
N VAL A 87 3.86 -10.06 7.34
CA VAL A 87 3.05 -8.82 7.33
C VAL A 87 3.79 -7.68 6.63
N ARG A 88 5.10 -7.60 6.80
CA ARG A 88 5.94 -6.56 6.17
C ARG A 88 6.16 -6.78 4.67
N LEU A 89 6.33 -8.02 4.24
CA LEU A 89 6.82 -8.32 2.88
C LEU A 89 5.70 -8.50 1.86
N SER A 90 4.55 -9.01 2.32
CA SER A 90 3.42 -9.35 1.46
C SER A 90 2.82 -8.08 0.86
N GLY A 91 2.29 -8.13 -0.36
CA GLY A 91 1.68 -6.98 -1.04
C GLY A 91 2.69 -6.00 -1.64
N ASP A 92 3.67 -5.56 -0.85
CA ASP A 92 4.64 -4.53 -1.25
C ASP A 92 5.84 -5.09 -2.03
N TYR A 93 6.41 -6.19 -1.53
CA TYR A 93 7.64 -6.79 -2.05
C TYR A 93 7.37 -8.12 -2.75
N ILE A 94 6.37 -8.85 -2.24
CA ILE A 94 6.01 -10.19 -2.66
C ILE A 94 4.51 -10.24 -2.92
N GLY A 95 4.15 -10.57 -4.16
CA GLY A 95 2.77 -10.67 -4.61
C GLY A 95 2.73 -10.89 -6.12
N ASN A 96 1.55 -10.78 -6.73
CA ASN A 96 1.37 -10.85 -8.16
C ASN A 96 1.02 -9.46 -8.74
N PRO A 97 1.88 -8.87 -9.58
CA PRO A 97 1.66 -7.52 -10.12
C PRO A 97 0.63 -7.45 -11.26
N ASP A 98 0.04 -8.57 -11.68
CA ASP A 98 -1.02 -8.60 -12.68
C ASP A 98 -2.31 -7.98 -12.11
N PRO A 99 -2.84 -6.87 -12.68
CA PRO A 99 -4.11 -6.28 -12.23
C PRO A 99 -5.29 -7.27 -12.21
N GLY A 100 -5.29 -8.27 -13.09
CA GLY A 100 -6.32 -9.33 -13.10
C GLY A 100 -6.24 -10.28 -11.89
N ARG A 101 -5.16 -10.19 -11.11
CA ARG A 101 -4.90 -10.96 -9.90
C ARG A 101 -5.05 -10.15 -8.61
N ASN A 102 -5.51 -8.90 -8.70
CA ASN A 102 -5.90 -8.14 -7.52
C ASN A 102 -6.99 -8.90 -6.76
N ILE A 103 -6.86 -8.97 -5.45
CA ILE A 103 -7.68 -9.75 -4.53
C ILE A 103 -8.99 -9.00 -4.28
N GLY A 104 -8.93 -7.80 -3.69
CA GLY A 104 -10.09 -7.10 -3.15
C GLY A 104 -11.10 -6.66 -4.21
N GLN A 105 -10.65 -6.47 -5.45
CA GLN A 105 -11.48 -6.00 -6.57
C GLN A 105 -12.41 -7.08 -7.15
N GLN A 106 -12.19 -8.36 -6.84
CA GLN A 106 -13.02 -9.43 -7.41
C GLN A 106 -14.44 -9.39 -6.86
N ALA A 107 -15.41 -9.81 -7.68
CA ALA A 107 -16.83 -9.64 -7.39
C ALA A 107 -17.32 -10.55 -6.25
N ASP A 108 -16.81 -11.79 -6.20
CA ASP A 108 -17.24 -12.79 -5.22
C ASP A 108 -16.08 -13.34 -4.38
N LEU A 109 -16.43 -13.89 -3.22
CA LEU A 109 -15.44 -14.41 -2.26
C LEU A 109 -14.57 -15.54 -2.83
N ALA A 110 -15.12 -16.41 -3.67
CA ALA A 110 -14.36 -17.53 -4.23
C ALA A 110 -13.23 -17.03 -5.14
N GLN A 111 -13.50 -16.02 -5.96
CA GLN A 111 -12.47 -15.37 -6.79
C GLN A 111 -11.44 -14.62 -5.94
N ARG A 112 -11.86 -13.94 -4.87
CA ARG A 112 -10.93 -13.29 -3.93
C ARG A 112 -10.00 -14.31 -3.28
N GLU A 113 -10.54 -15.42 -2.79
CA GLU A 113 -9.74 -16.50 -2.20
C GLU A 113 -8.78 -17.13 -3.22
N ALA A 114 -9.24 -17.35 -4.46
CA ALA A 114 -8.37 -17.86 -5.53
C ALA A 114 -7.23 -16.89 -5.86
N ASN A 115 -7.52 -15.59 -5.98
CA ASN A 115 -6.49 -14.58 -6.23
C ASN A 115 -5.56 -14.39 -5.03
N PHE A 116 -6.07 -14.49 -3.79
CA PHE A 116 -5.25 -14.49 -2.59
C PHE A 116 -4.21 -15.62 -2.64
N MET A 117 -4.65 -16.84 -2.97
CA MET A 117 -3.75 -17.99 -3.09
C MET A 117 -2.68 -17.79 -4.17
N VAL A 118 -3.05 -17.23 -5.34
CA VAL A 118 -2.09 -16.90 -6.40
C VAL A 118 -1.06 -15.87 -5.95
N ASN A 119 -1.47 -14.86 -5.19
CA ASN A 119 -0.56 -13.85 -4.65
C ASN A 119 0.36 -14.43 -3.56
N PHE A 120 -0.18 -15.27 -2.67
CA PHE A 120 0.58 -15.96 -1.64
C PHE A 120 1.64 -16.92 -2.26
N ASP A 121 1.28 -17.61 -3.34
CA ASP A 121 2.18 -18.53 -4.05
C ASP A 121 3.40 -17.84 -4.67
N ALA A 122 3.45 -16.51 -4.73
CA ALA A 122 4.66 -15.77 -5.10
C ALA A 122 5.85 -16.12 -4.18
N TYR A 123 5.62 -16.47 -2.90
CA TYR A 123 6.68 -16.95 -2.01
C TYR A 123 7.31 -18.29 -2.45
N ASN A 124 6.55 -19.12 -3.18
CA ASN A 124 7.03 -20.39 -3.71
C ASN A 124 7.81 -20.23 -5.02
N ASN A 125 7.78 -19.06 -5.64
CA ASN A 125 8.53 -18.78 -6.86
C ASN A 125 10.04 -18.64 -6.57
N SER A 126 10.87 -19.42 -7.27
CA SER A 126 12.33 -19.43 -7.06
C SER A 126 12.98 -18.07 -7.32
N THR A 127 12.50 -17.30 -8.31
CA THR A 127 12.99 -15.95 -8.58
C THR A 127 12.70 -15.02 -7.41
N TYR A 128 11.47 -15.03 -6.86
CA TYR A 128 11.11 -14.22 -5.69
C TYR A 128 11.93 -14.62 -4.45
N GLN A 129 12.23 -15.90 -4.28
CA GLN A 129 13.10 -16.37 -3.20
C GLN A 129 14.52 -15.79 -3.29
N THR A 130 15.05 -15.55 -4.49
CA THR A 130 16.34 -14.84 -4.63
C THR A 130 16.26 -13.36 -4.22
N TYR A 131 15.09 -12.73 -4.38
CA TYR A 131 14.85 -11.34 -4.01
C TYR A 131 14.72 -11.19 -2.49
N LEU A 132 14.06 -12.13 -1.82
CA LEU A 132 13.77 -12.09 -0.37
C LEU A 132 15.00 -11.79 0.49
N ILE A 133 16.12 -12.48 0.26
CA ILE A 133 17.34 -12.27 1.05
C ILE A 133 17.88 -10.85 0.85
N LYS A 134 17.84 -10.34 -0.39
CA LYS A 134 18.30 -8.99 -0.71
C LYS A 134 17.36 -7.93 -0.13
N TYR A 135 16.05 -8.13 -0.23
CA TYR A 135 15.05 -7.27 0.40
C TYR A 135 15.27 -7.18 1.91
N LEU A 136 15.35 -8.31 2.62
CA LEU A 136 15.55 -8.32 4.06
C LEU A 136 16.85 -7.66 4.49
N THR A 137 17.92 -7.83 3.70
CA THR A 137 19.20 -7.13 3.93
C THR A 137 19.04 -5.62 3.78
N LYS A 138 18.37 -5.18 2.72
CA LYS A 138 18.10 -3.76 2.46
C LYS A 138 17.20 -3.15 3.53
N ILE A 139 16.12 -3.82 3.88
CA ILE A 139 15.18 -3.40 4.92
C ILE A 139 15.90 -3.25 6.26
N ARG A 140 16.74 -4.22 6.67
CA ARG A 140 17.53 -4.08 7.91
C ARG A 140 18.40 -2.83 7.91
N SER A 141 18.98 -2.47 6.77
CA SER A 141 19.76 -1.23 6.65
C SER A 141 18.89 0.03 6.80
N MET A 142 17.64 -0.01 6.34
CA MET A 142 16.68 1.08 6.49
C MET A 142 16.18 1.19 7.92
N ASP A 143 15.88 0.06 8.56
CA ASP A 143 15.44 -0.02 9.97
C ASP A 143 16.48 0.61 10.90
N GLU A 144 17.77 0.31 10.70
CA GLU A 144 18.85 0.90 11.49
C GLU A 144 18.96 2.42 11.29
N ARG A 145 18.78 2.92 10.06
CA ARG A 145 18.75 4.37 9.80
C ARG A 145 17.53 5.04 10.47
N ASN A 146 16.38 4.38 10.42
CA ASN A 146 15.13 4.88 10.97
C ASN A 146 14.98 4.69 12.49
N LYS A 147 15.91 3.99 13.13
CA LYS A 147 15.90 3.75 14.58
C LYS A 147 15.81 5.04 15.38
N PHE A 148 16.58 6.06 14.98
CA PHE A 148 16.53 7.38 15.63
C PHE A 148 15.17 8.04 15.43
N ASN A 149 14.62 8.04 14.21
CA ASN A 149 13.33 8.65 13.91
C ASN A 149 12.21 7.98 14.71
N LYS A 150 12.19 6.65 14.75
CA LYS A 150 11.27 5.87 15.59
C LYS A 150 11.38 6.24 17.08
N GLN A 151 12.59 6.27 17.65
CA GLN A 151 12.80 6.57 19.08
C GLN A 151 12.38 8.00 19.45
N ASN A 152 12.51 8.94 18.51
CA ASN A 152 12.19 10.35 18.72
C ASN A 152 10.81 10.73 18.15
N GLN A 153 9.98 9.74 17.78
CA GLN A 153 8.62 9.95 17.25
C GLN A 153 8.57 10.89 16.04
N ARG A 154 9.57 10.76 15.15
CA ARG A 154 9.70 11.52 13.90
C ARG A 154 9.25 10.65 12.72
N PRO A 155 8.89 11.27 11.57
CA PRO A 155 8.58 10.52 10.37
C PRO A 155 9.75 9.63 9.93
N LEU A 156 9.44 8.46 9.38
CA LEU A 156 10.40 7.58 8.74
C LEU A 156 10.95 8.24 7.47
N GLU A 157 12.18 7.90 7.16
CA GLU A 157 12.88 8.34 5.95
C GLU A 157 13.03 7.16 5.00
N ILE A 158 12.46 7.32 3.80
CA ILE A 158 12.68 6.46 2.65
C ILE A 158 13.16 7.37 1.51
N SER A 159 14.34 7.08 0.99
CA SER A 159 14.93 7.87 -0.10
C SER A 159 14.56 7.31 -1.47
N ASP A 160 14.65 8.13 -2.52
CA ASP A 160 14.54 7.65 -3.90
C ASP A 160 15.56 6.56 -4.22
N LYS A 161 16.75 6.64 -3.60
CA LYS A 161 17.75 5.58 -3.69
C LYS A 161 17.24 4.26 -3.07
N ASP A 162 16.54 4.30 -1.95
CA ASP A 162 15.98 3.08 -1.34
C ASP A 162 14.97 2.41 -2.25
N ASN A 163 14.09 3.20 -2.86
CA ASN A 163 13.12 2.72 -3.85
C ASN A 163 13.80 2.11 -5.08
N CYS A 164 14.86 2.76 -5.57
CA CYS A 164 15.63 2.22 -6.68
C CYS A 164 16.36 0.92 -6.34
N ASP A 165 16.94 0.82 -5.14
CA ASP A 165 17.57 -0.41 -4.70
C ASP A 165 16.53 -1.57 -4.66
N PHE A 166 15.30 -1.33 -4.16
CA PHE A 166 14.23 -2.33 -4.19
C PHE A 166 13.74 -2.67 -5.60
N ASN A 167 13.59 -1.65 -6.45
CA ASN A 167 13.21 -1.83 -7.85
C ASN A 167 14.23 -2.71 -8.59
N GLU A 168 15.53 -2.45 -8.42
CA GLU A 168 16.61 -3.22 -9.04
C GLU A 168 16.74 -4.63 -8.47
N ILE A 169 16.54 -4.82 -7.15
CA ILE A 169 16.48 -6.15 -6.54
C ILE A 169 15.43 -7.01 -7.24
N SER A 170 14.32 -6.41 -7.65
CA SER A 170 13.14 -7.08 -8.19
C SER A 170 13.06 -7.14 -9.71
N GLY A 171 14.18 -6.87 -10.40
CA GLY A 171 14.32 -6.98 -11.85
C GLY A 171 14.08 -5.68 -12.63
N GLY A 172 13.93 -4.55 -11.94
CA GLY A 172 13.84 -3.23 -12.54
C GLY A 172 15.20 -2.60 -12.85
N LEU A 173 15.19 -1.36 -13.32
CA LEU A 173 16.39 -0.57 -13.59
C LEU A 173 16.16 0.88 -13.17
N CYS A 174 17.15 1.48 -12.50
CA CYS A 174 17.21 2.90 -12.23
C CYS A 174 18.41 3.59 -12.88
N VAL A 175 18.24 4.85 -13.28
CA VAL A 175 19.32 5.74 -13.74
C VAL A 175 19.24 7.02 -12.94
N GLY A 176 20.27 7.33 -12.14
CA GLY A 176 20.28 8.53 -11.29
C GLY A 176 19.16 8.55 -10.24
N ASN A 177 18.86 7.39 -9.62
CA ASN A 177 17.74 7.18 -8.68
C ASN A 177 16.34 7.36 -9.29
N ILE A 178 16.23 7.31 -10.62
CA ILE A 178 14.95 7.40 -11.33
C ILE A 178 14.66 6.04 -11.97
N PRO A 179 13.50 5.41 -11.68
CA PRO A 179 13.09 4.18 -12.35
C PRO A 179 12.87 4.39 -13.85
N VAL A 180 13.59 3.62 -14.66
CA VAL A 180 13.42 3.57 -16.12
C VAL A 180 12.82 2.24 -16.60
N SER A 181 12.86 1.21 -15.74
CA SER A 181 12.10 -0.04 -15.88
C SER A 181 11.58 -0.48 -14.52
N LEU A 182 10.36 -0.99 -14.46
CA LEU A 182 9.71 -1.40 -13.22
C LEU A 182 10.01 -2.89 -12.94
N GLY A 183 10.67 -3.17 -11.83
CA GLY A 183 10.72 -4.47 -11.20
C GLY A 183 9.42 -4.75 -10.45
N VAL A 184 9.28 -5.96 -9.92
CA VAL A 184 8.06 -6.41 -9.21
C VAL A 184 7.63 -5.43 -8.12
N TYR A 185 8.56 -4.89 -7.33
CA TYR A 185 8.29 -3.91 -6.26
C TYR A 185 7.47 -2.71 -6.78
N LEU A 186 7.93 -2.07 -7.86
CA LEU A 186 7.21 -0.92 -8.43
C LEU A 186 5.99 -1.32 -9.27
N GLN A 187 5.97 -2.54 -9.82
CA GLN A 187 4.79 -3.03 -10.51
C GLN A 187 3.64 -3.29 -9.53
N LEU A 188 3.91 -3.87 -8.36
CA LEU A 188 2.93 -4.04 -7.28
C LEU A 188 2.40 -2.67 -6.83
N ALA A 189 3.32 -1.74 -6.54
CA ALA A 189 2.97 -0.36 -6.20
C ALA A 189 2.07 0.28 -7.26
N ASN A 190 2.34 0.08 -8.55
CA ASN A 190 1.57 0.69 -9.62
C ASN A 190 0.22 0.00 -9.88
N ASN A 191 0.17 -1.33 -9.85
CA ASN A 191 -0.94 -2.12 -10.40
C ASN A 191 -1.90 -2.68 -9.33
N SER A 192 -1.41 -2.92 -8.11
CA SER A 192 -2.22 -3.50 -7.05
C SER A 192 -3.15 -2.46 -6.44
N ASN A 193 -4.46 -2.72 -6.45
CA ASN A 193 -5.43 -1.92 -5.71
C ASN A 193 -5.70 -2.47 -4.31
N ASP A 194 -5.06 -3.59 -3.94
CA ASP A 194 -5.37 -4.33 -2.71
C ASP A 194 -4.93 -3.62 -1.44
N HIS A 195 -4.15 -2.56 -1.54
CA HIS A 195 -3.73 -1.74 -0.39
C HIS A 195 -4.70 -0.58 -0.08
N PHE A 196 -5.71 -0.34 -0.93
CA PHE A 196 -6.47 0.92 -0.89
C PHE A 196 -7.96 0.70 -0.67
N ASP A 197 -8.58 1.62 0.07
CA ASP A 197 -10.04 1.70 0.25
C ASP A 197 -10.63 0.33 0.65
N ASN A 198 -11.85 0.03 0.20
CA ASN A 198 -12.54 -1.22 0.48
C ASN A 198 -11.79 -2.45 -0.05
N ASN A 199 -10.89 -2.30 -1.03
CA ASN A 199 -10.12 -3.44 -1.55
C ASN A 199 -9.16 -4.00 -0.50
N ALA A 200 -8.57 -3.16 0.36
CA ALA A 200 -7.75 -3.61 1.49
C ALA A 200 -8.54 -4.47 2.48
N ILE A 201 -9.75 -4.02 2.79
CA ILE A 201 -10.66 -4.76 3.67
C ILE A 201 -11.04 -6.11 3.06
N GLN A 202 -11.40 -6.14 1.78
CA GLN A 202 -11.76 -7.38 1.10
C GLN A 202 -10.58 -8.34 0.94
N SER A 203 -9.37 -7.82 0.72
CA SER A 203 -8.15 -8.61 0.62
C SER A 203 -7.80 -9.26 1.97
N TYR A 204 -7.87 -8.49 3.06
CA TYR A 204 -7.71 -9.01 4.41
C TYR A 204 -8.74 -10.11 4.72
N LEU A 205 -10.04 -9.83 4.51
CA LEU A 205 -11.10 -10.78 4.88
C LEU A 205 -11.05 -12.08 4.09
N ALA A 206 -10.66 -12.03 2.81
CA ALA A 206 -10.46 -13.25 2.00
C ALA A 206 -9.32 -14.10 2.55
N GLY A 207 -8.18 -13.48 2.85
CA GLY A 207 -7.03 -14.17 3.43
C GLY A 207 -7.27 -14.71 4.83
N HIS A 208 -7.89 -13.91 5.69
CA HIS A 208 -8.28 -14.32 7.04
C HIS A 208 -9.27 -15.49 6.98
N GLY A 209 -10.26 -15.45 6.10
CA GLY A 209 -11.20 -16.55 5.88
C GLY A 209 -10.50 -17.85 5.48
N LEU A 210 -9.49 -17.78 4.59
CA LEU A 210 -8.64 -18.92 4.26
C LEU A 210 -7.83 -19.41 5.47
N ALA A 211 -7.24 -18.50 6.25
CA ALA A 211 -6.51 -18.84 7.47
C ALA A 211 -7.39 -19.63 8.47
N LEU A 212 -8.64 -19.18 8.69
CA LEU A 212 -9.61 -19.90 9.53
C LEU A 212 -9.90 -21.32 9.00
N LYS A 213 -10.10 -21.49 7.68
CA LYS A 213 -10.29 -22.81 7.04
C LYS A 213 -9.06 -23.70 7.23
N THR A 214 -7.86 -23.13 7.08
CA THR A 214 -6.60 -23.86 7.24
C THR A 214 -6.34 -24.28 8.69
N ALA A 215 -6.71 -23.44 9.66
CA ALA A 215 -6.67 -23.79 11.08
C ALA A 215 -7.66 -24.91 11.41
N TYR A 216 -8.88 -24.85 10.88
CA TYR A 216 -9.88 -25.92 11.04
C TYR A 216 -9.40 -27.25 10.45
N ALA A 217 -8.70 -27.21 9.31
CA ALA A 217 -8.04 -28.38 8.72
C ALA A 217 -6.84 -28.90 9.54
N GLY A 218 -6.48 -28.24 10.64
CA GLY A 218 -5.42 -28.68 11.56
C GLY A 218 -4.02 -28.21 11.18
N ASN A 219 -3.86 -27.22 10.31
CA ASN A 219 -2.56 -26.67 9.94
C ASN A 219 -2.38 -25.25 10.48
N LEU A 220 -2.08 -25.13 11.78
CA LEU A 220 -1.91 -23.83 12.45
C LEU A 220 -0.79 -22.97 11.86
N THR A 221 0.34 -23.60 11.50
CA THR A 221 1.51 -22.88 10.98
C THR A 221 1.19 -22.22 9.63
N LEU A 222 0.56 -22.94 8.70
CA LEU A 222 0.12 -22.36 7.42
C LEU A 222 -1.00 -21.34 7.62
N ALA A 223 -1.92 -21.57 8.56
CA ALA A 223 -2.95 -20.60 8.89
C ALA A 223 -2.35 -19.26 9.34
N TYR A 224 -1.32 -19.28 10.18
CA TYR A 224 -0.60 -18.06 10.53
C TYR A 224 0.19 -17.44 9.38
N ALA A 225 0.66 -18.22 8.41
CA ALA A 225 1.28 -17.67 7.21
C ALA A 225 0.25 -16.95 6.32
N TYR A 226 -0.94 -17.54 6.13
CA TYR A 226 -2.05 -16.86 5.44
C TYR A 226 -2.50 -15.61 6.18
N GLU A 227 -2.61 -15.65 7.50
CA GLU A 227 -2.93 -14.46 8.29
C GLU A 227 -1.85 -13.39 8.16
N GLY A 228 -0.57 -13.77 8.20
CA GLY A 228 0.53 -12.81 8.02
C GLY A 228 0.46 -12.12 6.66
N PHE A 229 0.12 -12.86 5.59
CA PHE A 229 -0.07 -12.28 4.26
C PHE A 229 -1.29 -11.35 4.21
N ALA A 230 -2.42 -11.79 4.77
CA ALA A 230 -3.66 -11.02 4.80
C ALA A 230 -3.52 -9.73 5.62
N ALA A 231 -2.89 -9.85 6.79
CA ALA A 231 -2.69 -8.80 7.77
C ALA A 231 -1.92 -7.59 7.23
N HIS A 232 -1.12 -7.77 6.18
CA HIS A 232 -0.53 -6.65 5.45
C HIS A 232 -1.62 -5.67 4.97
N PHE A 233 -2.55 -6.13 4.13
CA PHE A 233 -3.67 -5.31 3.64
C PHE A 233 -4.59 -4.84 4.77
N GLY A 234 -4.78 -5.69 5.80
CA GLY A 234 -5.52 -5.31 7.00
C GLY A 234 -4.86 -4.12 7.70
N SER A 235 -3.53 -4.09 7.77
CA SER A 235 -2.78 -3.01 8.38
C SER A 235 -2.72 -1.74 7.53
N ASP A 236 -2.66 -1.85 6.20
CA ASP A 236 -2.80 -0.70 5.29
C ASP A 236 -4.09 0.07 5.58
N SER A 237 -5.18 -0.64 5.88
CA SER A 237 -6.45 0.02 6.15
C SER A 237 -6.43 1.00 7.32
N PHE A 238 -5.45 0.90 8.24
CA PHE A 238 -5.23 1.83 9.35
C PHE A 238 -4.37 3.05 8.98
N ALA A 239 -3.74 3.07 7.81
CA ALA A 239 -3.01 4.23 7.30
C ALA A 239 -3.98 5.19 6.58
N ALA A 240 -3.97 6.46 6.99
CA ALA A 240 -4.89 7.48 6.48
C ALA A 240 -4.85 7.62 4.94
N GLY A 241 -3.68 7.50 4.33
CA GLY A 241 -3.46 7.53 2.90
C GLY A 241 -4.13 6.37 2.19
N HIS A 242 -3.94 5.17 2.69
CA HIS A 242 -4.55 3.94 2.16
C HIS A 242 -6.08 3.94 2.30
N THR A 243 -6.63 4.44 3.42
CA THR A 243 -8.10 4.51 3.60
C THR A 243 -8.75 5.58 2.73
N ARG A 244 -8.16 6.79 2.63
CA ARG A 244 -8.80 7.94 1.97
C ARG A 244 -8.56 8.00 0.47
N THR A 245 -7.40 7.51 0.02
CA THR A 245 -7.00 7.64 -1.40
C THR A 245 -7.78 6.66 -2.27
N GLN A 246 -8.57 7.21 -3.17
CA GLN A 246 -9.36 6.47 -4.15
C GLN A 246 -8.48 6.07 -5.34
N LYS A 247 -7.51 5.18 -5.11
CA LYS A 247 -6.45 4.84 -6.08
C LYS A 247 -7.01 4.43 -7.43
N GLN A 248 -7.92 3.45 -7.43
CA GLN A 248 -8.53 2.93 -8.65
C GLN A 248 -9.21 4.05 -9.44
N GLN A 249 -10.02 4.87 -8.77
CA GLN A 249 -10.79 5.94 -9.40
C GLN A 249 -9.88 7.03 -10.00
N ILE A 250 -8.79 7.39 -9.30
CA ILE A 250 -7.79 8.33 -9.81
C ILE A 250 -7.06 7.74 -11.02
N GLN A 251 -6.63 6.48 -10.94
CA GLN A 251 -5.95 5.79 -12.04
C GLN A 251 -6.85 5.62 -13.26
N ASP A 252 -8.10 5.18 -13.09
CA ASP A 252 -9.08 5.01 -14.18
C ASP A 252 -9.39 6.34 -14.86
N ARG A 253 -9.52 7.44 -14.09
CA ARG A 253 -9.70 8.77 -14.64
C ARG A 253 -8.49 9.19 -15.48
N CYS A 254 -7.28 9.03 -14.93
CA CYS A 254 -6.08 9.48 -15.61
C CYS A 254 -5.73 8.60 -16.81
N GLN A 255 -6.04 7.30 -16.79
CA GLN A 255 -5.75 6.33 -17.86
C GLN A 255 -6.30 6.73 -19.23
N ASN A 256 -7.33 7.57 -19.28
CA ASN A 256 -7.92 8.09 -20.52
C ASN A 256 -7.11 9.24 -21.16
N GLU A 257 -6.04 9.70 -20.53
CA GLU A 257 -5.09 10.67 -21.09
C GLU A 257 -3.93 9.96 -21.81
N VAL A 258 -3.26 10.64 -22.75
CA VAL A 258 -2.29 10.07 -23.73
C VAL A 258 -1.15 9.25 -23.09
N GLU A 259 -0.76 9.53 -21.83
CA GLU A 259 0.18 8.74 -21.02
C GLU A 259 -0.39 8.38 -19.61
N GLY A 260 -1.71 8.29 -19.54
CA GLY A 260 -2.55 8.49 -18.37
C GLY A 260 -2.23 7.72 -17.09
N ARG A 261 -1.77 6.46 -17.19
CA ARG A 261 -1.51 5.64 -16.00
C ARG A 261 -0.33 6.12 -15.16
N LYS A 262 0.72 6.65 -15.78
CA LYS A 262 1.92 7.11 -15.05
C LYS A 262 1.61 8.30 -14.16
N PHE A 263 0.85 9.26 -14.69
CA PHE A 263 0.45 10.46 -13.94
C PHE A 263 -0.62 10.16 -12.89
N GLY A 264 -1.50 9.18 -13.13
CA GLY A 264 -2.42 8.68 -12.11
C GLY A 264 -1.70 8.17 -10.85
N GLY A 265 -0.61 7.41 -11.02
CA GLY A 265 0.22 6.95 -9.89
C GLY A 265 0.80 8.08 -9.04
N LEU A 266 1.19 9.20 -9.67
CA LEU A 266 1.71 10.38 -8.96
C LEU A 266 0.64 11.05 -8.11
N LEU A 267 -0.54 11.28 -8.68
CA LEU A 267 -1.64 11.89 -7.93
C LEU A 267 -2.10 11.00 -6.78
N VAL A 268 -2.06 9.68 -6.96
CA VAL A 268 -2.31 8.70 -5.89
C VAL A 268 -1.28 8.86 -4.78
N LYS A 269 0.02 8.92 -5.12
CA LYS A 269 1.09 9.09 -4.14
C LYS A 269 0.94 10.38 -3.35
N GLU A 270 0.62 11.48 -4.02
CA GLU A 270 0.40 12.78 -3.37
C GLU A 270 -0.82 12.75 -2.44
N ALA A 271 -1.96 12.17 -2.87
CA ALA A 271 -3.12 11.96 -1.99
C ALA A 271 -2.80 11.11 -0.77
N HIS A 272 -2.06 10.03 -1.00
CA HIS A 272 -1.62 9.08 0.00
C HIS A 272 -0.77 9.77 1.07
N ASP A 273 0.37 10.34 0.66
CA ASP A 273 1.35 10.94 1.57
C ASP A 273 0.77 12.16 2.29
N PHE A 274 -0.04 12.97 1.61
CA PHE A 274 -0.71 14.10 2.23
C PHE A 274 -1.61 13.65 3.38
N SER A 275 -2.42 12.61 3.18
CA SER A 275 -3.32 12.07 4.21
C SER A 275 -2.54 11.47 5.38
N ASN A 276 -1.48 10.73 5.09
CA ASN A 276 -0.62 10.14 6.12
C ASN A 276 0.07 11.21 6.97
N LYS A 277 0.49 12.31 6.36
CA LYS A 277 1.13 13.43 7.05
C LYS A 277 0.17 14.26 7.88
N THR A 278 -0.98 14.65 7.32
CA THR A 278 -1.93 15.54 8.01
C THR A 278 -2.80 14.80 9.02
N GLY A 279 -2.95 13.50 8.82
CA GLY A 279 -3.90 12.66 9.53
C GLY A 279 -5.35 12.91 9.13
N ILE A 280 -6.20 11.93 9.39
CA ILE A 280 -7.67 12.00 9.29
C ILE A 280 -8.29 11.21 10.44
N THR A 281 -9.54 11.49 10.76
CA THR A 281 -10.37 10.64 11.61
C THR A 281 -10.87 9.44 10.82
N LEU A 282 -10.48 8.24 11.21
CA LEU A 282 -11.06 6.99 10.75
C LEU A 282 -12.30 6.64 11.58
N ILE A 283 -13.20 5.88 10.97
CA ILE A 283 -14.35 5.27 11.65
C ILE A 283 -14.48 3.81 11.21
N ASN A 284 -14.77 2.90 12.14
CA ASN A 284 -15.08 1.51 11.81
C ASN A 284 -16.59 1.22 11.83
N ASN A 285 -16.96 0.00 11.43
CA ASN A 285 -18.37 -0.43 11.40
C ASN A 285 -19.02 -0.50 12.80
N ASN A 286 -18.21 -0.54 13.87
CA ASN A 286 -18.70 -0.45 15.24
C ASN A 286 -18.92 1.00 15.71
N GLY A 287 -18.70 1.99 14.83
CA GLY A 287 -18.88 3.42 15.13
C GLY A 287 -17.74 4.05 15.93
N LYS A 288 -16.67 3.31 16.23
CA LYS A 288 -15.49 3.85 16.91
C LYS A 288 -14.75 4.78 15.97
N GLN A 289 -14.41 5.98 16.46
CA GLN A 289 -13.66 6.99 15.71
C GLN A 289 -12.31 7.27 16.38
N TRP A 290 -11.29 7.50 15.58
CA TRP A 290 -9.95 7.86 16.06
C TRP A 290 -9.15 8.57 14.98
N VAL A 291 -8.15 9.35 15.38
CA VAL A 291 -7.22 9.98 14.43
C VAL A 291 -6.17 8.96 14.01
N ALA A 292 -5.95 8.86 12.70
CA ALA A 292 -4.90 8.07 12.09
C ALA A 292 -3.98 8.97 11.25
N LEU A 293 -2.69 8.74 11.42
CA LEU A 293 -1.64 8.97 10.44
C LEU A 293 -1.24 7.60 9.87
N GLY A 294 -0.34 7.55 8.91
CA GLY A 294 0.09 6.27 8.31
C GLY A 294 1.53 6.31 7.85
N ASP A 295 2.02 5.12 7.51
CA ASP A 295 3.28 4.89 6.81
C ASP A 295 4.45 5.64 7.44
N ALA A 296 5.05 6.60 6.73
CA ALA A 296 6.17 7.36 7.27
C ALA A 296 5.83 8.06 8.60
N TYR A 297 4.56 8.41 8.85
CA TYR A 297 4.11 9.10 10.05
C TYR A 297 3.62 8.14 11.16
N PHE A 298 3.74 6.83 10.97
CA PHE A 298 3.23 5.81 11.90
C PHE A 298 3.76 5.95 13.34
N PHE A 299 5.04 6.31 13.49
CA PHE A 299 5.70 6.44 14.79
C PHE A 299 5.54 7.82 15.44
N THR A 300 4.88 8.76 14.77
CA THR A 300 4.66 10.09 15.34
C THR A 300 3.65 10.04 16.49
N SER A 301 3.80 10.95 17.44
CA SER A 301 2.97 10.99 18.66
C SER A 301 1.46 11.06 18.37
N GLY A 302 1.06 11.74 17.29
CA GLY A 302 -0.33 11.85 16.87
C GLY A 302 -0.99 10.53 16.46
N ASN A 303 -0.21 9.47 16.21
CA ASN A 303 -0.69 8.18 15.71
C ASN A 303 -0.82 7.09 16.80
N ALA A 304 -0.59 7.42 18.07
CA ALA A 304 -0.50 6.40 19.13
C ALA A 304 -1.78 5.56 19.28
N GLN A 305 -2.96 6.19 19.24
CA GLN A 305 -4.23 5.48 19.34
C GLN A 305 -4.45 4.55 18.13
N ASN A 306 -4.18 5.03 16.91
CA ASN A 306 -4.29 4.24 15.69
C ASN A 306 -3.41 2.99 15.74
N LYS A 307 -2.14 3.16 16.16
CA LYS A 307 -1.20 2.05 16.36
C LYS A 307 -1.73 1.00 17.34
N GLN A 308 -2.31 1.42 18.45
CA GLN A 308 -2.88 0.49 19.43
C GLN A 308 -4.05 -0.31 18.82
N LEU A 309 -4.95 0.36 18.09
CA LEU A 309 -6.09 -0.29 17.44
C LEU A 309 -5.66 -1.28 16.35
N LEU A 310 -4.61 -0.94 15.59
CA LEU A 310 -4.00 -1.87 14.65
C LEU A 310 -3.51 -3.14 15.37
N ILE A 311 -2.72 -2.99 16.44
CA ILE A 311 -2.19 -4.14 17.19
C ILE A 311 -3.33 -4.99 17.78
N GLU A 312 -4.36 -4.36 18.35
CA GLU A 312 -5.54 -5.05 18.88
C GLU A 312 -6.27 -5.85 17.78
N THR A 313 -6.35 -5.30 16.57
CA THR A 313 -6.99 -5.94 15.42
C THR A 313 -6.18 -7.13 14.93
N LEU A 314 -4.86 -6.98 14.80
CA LEU A 314 -3.97 -8.09 14.44
C LEU A 314 -3.98 -9.20 15.50
N GLN A 315 -3.99 -8.84 16.78
CA GLN A 315 -4.11 -9.81 17.88
C GLN A 315 -5.42 -10.59 17.80
N THR A 316 -6.53 -9.90 17.54
CA THR A 316 -7.84 -10.56 17.41
C THR A 316 -7.86 -11.57 16.26
N GLY A 317 -7.24 -11.25 15.12
CA GLY A 317 -7.14 -12.17 13.99
C GLY A 317 -6.39 -13.46 14.33
N VAL A 318 -5.21 -13.37 14.95
CA VAL A 318 -4.43 -14.57 15.33
C VAL A 318 -5.10 -15.37 16.46
N ASP A 319 -5.83 -14.71 17.36
CA ASP A 319 -6.58 -15.37 18.43
C ASP A 319 -7.73 -16.19 17.85
N GLN A 320 -8.49 -15.63 16.90
CA GLN A 320 -9.57 -16.34 16.21
C GLN A 320 -9.08 -17.59 15.48
N ILE A 321 -7.92 -17.52 14.84
CA ILE A 321 -7.28 -18.66 14.16
C ILE A 321 -6.93 -19.76 15.16
N TYR A 322 -6.30 -19.40 16.28
CA TYR A 322 -5.94 -20.38 17.30
C TYR A 322 -7.17 -21.01 17.96
N ASP A 323 -8.19 -20.21 18.24
CA ASP A 323 -9.46 -20.66 18.79
C ASP A 323 -10.13 -21.72 17.90
N ILE A 324 -10.17 -21.48 16.59
CA ILE A 324 -10.66 -22.47 15.63
C ILE A 324 -9.77 -23.71 15.61
N TYR A 325 -8.45 -23.54 15.60
CA TYR A 325 -7.52 -24.67 15.64
C TYR A 325 -7.78 -25.55 16.86
N GLN A 326 -7.88 -24.99 18.06
CA GLN A 326 -8.12 -25.75 19.29
C GLN A 326 -9.48 -26.46 19.30
N LYS A 327 -10.52 -25.81 18.78
CA LYS A 327 -11.89 -26.36 18.76
C LYS A 327 -12.14 -27.31 17.59
N ARG A 328 -11.21 -27.44 16.63
CA ARG A 328 -11.43 -28.14 15.35
C ARG A 328 -12.02 -29.55 15.48
N ALA A 329 -11.59 -30.33 16.47
CA ALA A 329 -12.05 -31.70 16.67
C ALA A 329 -13.48 -31.78 17.26
N LEU A 330 -13.98 -30.66 17.79
CA LEU A 330 -15.30 -30.55 18.42
C LEU A 330 -16.34 -29.87 17.53
N LEU A 331 -15.91 -29.23 16.42
CA LEU A 331 -16.79 -28.51 15.51
C LEU A 331 -17.20 -29.40 14.34
N SER A 332 -18.50 -29.49 14.06
CA SER A 332 -18.99 -29.93 12.75
C SER A 332 -18.71 -28.89 11.66
N ALA A 333 -18.79 -29.29 10.39
CA ALA A 333 -18.61 -28.37 9.27
C ALA A 333 -19.59 -27.18 9.29
N THR A 334 -20.83 -27.40 9.73
CA THR A 334 -21.85 -26.34 9.86
C THR A 334 -21.52 -25.37 10.99
N GLU A 335 -21.06 -25.88 12.14
CA GLU A 335 -20.66 -25.04 13.27
C GLU A 335 -19.40 -24.23 12.95
N PHE A 336 -18.42 -24.84 12.30
CA PHE A 336 -17.25 -24.13 11.79
C PHE A 336 -17.64 -23.01 10.81
N SER A 337 -18.51 -23.30 9.84
CA SER A 337 -18.96 -22.29 8.86
C SER A 337 -19.61 -21.08 9.56
N LYS A 338 -20.47 -21.32 10.54
CA LYS A 338 -21.10 -20.25 11.33
C LYS A 338 -20.06 -19.46 12.13
N LEU A 339 -19.19 -20.14 12.88
CA LEU A 339 -18.15 -19.48 13.68
C LEU A 339 -17.18 -18.67 12.81
N SER A 340 -16.80 -19.20 11.65
CA SER A 340 -15.94 -18.49 10.70
C SER A 340 -16.61 -17.22 10.17
N GLN A 341 -17.90 -17.25 9.88
CA GLN A 341 -18.65 -16.06 9.46
C GLN A 341 -18.76 -15.02 10.59
N ASP A 342 -18.99 -15.46 11.83
CA ASP A 342 -19.06 -14.57 12.98
C ASP A 342 -17.70 -13.92 13.26
N ASN A 343 -16.60 -14.68 13.15
CA ASN A 343 -15.24 -14.16 13.24
C ASN A 343 -14.93 -13.12 12.16
N LEU A 344 -15.28 -13.39 10.89
CA LEU A 344 -15.12 -12.43 9.80
C LEU A 344 -15.90 -11.13 10.04
N LYS A 345 -17.12 -11.20 10.59
CA LYS A 345 -17.90 -10.01 10.96
C LYS A 345 -17.24 -9.22 12.09
N ILE A 346 -16.67 -9.89 13.09
CA ILE A 346 -15.91 -9.22 14.14
C ILE A 346 -14.75 -8.45 13.53
N MET A 347 -13.96 -9.09 12.67
CA MET A 347 -12.83 -8.43 12.01
C MET A 347 -13.28 -7.24 11.14
N GLN A 348 -14.33 -7.41 10.34
CA GLN A 348 -14.93 -6.32 9.56
C GLN A 348 -15.45 -5.18 10.46
N GLY A 349 -15.89 -5.49 11.67
CA GLY A 349 -16.30 -4.54 12.71
C GLY A 349 -15.15 -3.69 13.25
N MET A 350 -13.96 -4.30 13.38
CA MET A 350 -12.77 -3.67 13.94
C MET A 350 -12.03 -2.81 12.91
N LEU A 351 -11.94 -3.28 11.67
CA LEU A 351 -11.26 -2.59 10.58
C LEU A 351 -11.92 -1.23 10.26
N PRO A 352 -11.13 -0.22 9.87
CA PRO A 352 -11.66 1.02 9.30
C PRO A 352 -12.67 0.76 8.19
N ASN A 353 -13.72 1.57 8.13
CA ASN A 353 -14.66 1.62 7.04
C ASN A 353 -14.35 2.85 6.18
N PRO A 354 -13.77 2.67 4.98
CA PRO A 354 -13.44 3.77 4.08
C PRO A 354 -14.64 4.63 3.66
N ASP A 355 -15.80 4.03 3.40
CA ASP A 355 -17.00 4.74 2.96
C ASP A 355 -17.55 5.66 4.06
N LEU A 356 -17.63 5.15 5.29
CA LEU A 356 -18.03 5.95 6.44
C LEU A 356 -16.98 7.04 6.72
N THR A 357 -15.68 6.71 6.62
CA THR A 357 -14.57 7.64 6.84
C THR A 357 -14.60 8.82 5.87
N ARG A 358 -14.86 8.56 4.58
CA ARG A 358 -14.97 9.60 3.54
C ARG A 358 -16.12 10.58 3.80
N ASN A 359 -17.18 10.13 4.46
CA ASN A 359 -18.38 10.93 4.74
C ASN A 359 -18.32 11.69 6.07
N LEU A 360 -17.25 11.54 6.85
CA LEU A 360 -17.09 12.27 8.11
C LEU A 360 -16.81 13.76 7.85
N THR A 361 -17.67 14.64 8.37
CA THR A 361 -17.53 16.10 8.25
C THR A 361 -16.36 16.67 9.05
N VAL A 362 -15.85 15.92 10.04
CA VAL A 362 -14.66 16.31 10.81
C VAL A 362 -13.38 16.19 9.99
N ASN A 363 -13.38 15.38 8.93
CA ASN A 363 -12.21 15.19 8.09
C ASN A 363 -11.99 16.41 7.19
N PRO A 364 -10.74 16.89 7.05
CA PRO A 364 -10.44 17.92 6.08
C PRO A 364 -10.72 17.37 4.66
N PRO A 365 -11.21 18.20 3.74
CA PRO A 365 -11.36 17.79 2.35
C PRO A 365 -10.06 17.20 1.80
N ALA A 366 -10.20 16.08 1.07
CA ALA A 366 -9.08 15.41 0.42
C ALA A 366 -8.39 16.35 -0.59
N ILE A 367 -7.08 16.14 -0.80
CA ILE A 367 -6.31 16.90 -1.79
C ILE A 367 -6.75 16.59 -3.22
N PHE A 368 -7.20 15.35 -3.45
CA PHE A 368 -7.86 14.91 -4.67
C PHE A 368 -9.21 14.28 -4.34
N SER A 369 -10.25 14.65 -5.09
CA SER A 369 -11.58 14.03 -4.97
C SER A 369 -12.20 13.85 -6.34
N LEU A 370 -12.85 12.71 -6.57
CA LEU A 370 -13.63 12.49 -7.79
C LEU A 370 -15.09 12.84 -7.49
N GLN A 371 -15.66 13.78 -8.26
CA GLN A 371 -17.07 14.19 -8.16
C GLN A 371 -17.64 14.29 -9.57
N ASP A 372 -18.73 13.56 -9.83
CA ASP A 372 -19.41 13.51 -11.14
C ASP A 372 -18.45 13.20 -12.31
N GLY A 373 -17.50 12.28 -12.06
CA GLY A 373 -16.47 11.89 -13.02
C GLY A 373 -15.36 12.91 -13.23
N VAL A 374 -15.42 14.10 -12.62
CA VAL A 374 -14.37 15.13 -12.64
C VAL A 374 -13.43 14.93 -11.45
N LEU A 375 -12.13 14.85 -11.72
CA LEU A 375 -11.12 14.85 -10.66
C LEU A 375 -10.89 16.30 -10.25
N TRP A 376 -11.10 16.59 -8.98
CA TRP A 376 -10.87 17.90 -8.38
C TRP A 376 -9.60 17.86 -7.56
N TRP A 377 -8.82 18.92 -7.67
CA TRP A 377 -7.66 19.18 -6.84
C TRP A 377 -7.95 20.32 -5.88
N ARG A 378 -7.48 20.20 -4.64
CA ARG A 378 -7.55 21.27 -3.64
C ARG A 378 -6.24 22.03 -3.59
N ASP A 379 -6.25 23.26 -4.11
CA ASP A 379 -5.13 24.18 -3.92
C ASP A 379 -5.10 24.67 -2.47
N LEU A 380 -4.15 24.13 -1.70
CA LEU A 380 -3.96 24.46 -0.29
C LEU A 380 -3.54 25.92 -0.07
N ARG A 381 -2.93 26.58 -1.06
CA ARG A 381 -2.47 27.98 -0.95
C ARG A 381 -3.65 28.95 -0.92
N TYR A 382 -4.69 28.64 -1.67
CA TYR A 382 -5.88 29.50 -1.81
C TYR A 382 -7.13 28.92 -1.17
N ASN A 383 -7.06 27.70 -0.63
CA ASN A 383 -8.18 26.93 -0.11
C ASN A 383 -9.35 26.86 -1.11
N LYS A 384 -9.02 26.50 -2.36
CA LYS A 384 -9.97 26.40 -3.47
C LYS A 384 -9.89 25.03 -4.13
N ASN A 385 -11.01 24.59 -4.68
CA ASN A 385 -11.06 23.40 -5.52
C ASN A 385 -11.00 23.82 -6.98
N GLU A 386 -10.12 23.19 -7.74
CA GLU A 386 -9.96 23.40 -9.17
C GLU A 386 -10.11 22.05 -9.89
N PRO A 387 -10.80 22.01 -11.05
CA PRO A 387 -10.89 20.79 -11.82
C PRO A 387 -9.52 20.46 -12.41
N VAL A 388 -9.10 19.21 -12.28
CA VAL A 388 -7.90 18.68 -12.94
C VAL A 388 -8.19 18.57 -14.43
N SER A 389 -7.69 19.55 -15.19
CA SER A 389 -7.83 19.62 -16.65
C SER A 389 -6.96 18.60 -17.39
N SER A 390 -5.84 18.22 -16.79
CA SER A 390 -5.00 17.08 -17.19
C SER A 390 -4.23 16.55 -15.98
N CYS A 391 -4.15 15.23 -15.85
CA CYS A 391 -3.35 14.55 -14.82
C CYS A 391 -1.85 14.87 -14.95
N ILE A 392 -1.36 15.16 -16.16
CA ILE A 392 0.03 15.60 -16.41
C ILE A 392 0.29 16.92 -15.68
N ASN A 393 -0.55 17.92 -15.95
CA ASN A 393 -0.39 19.25 -15.35
C ASN A 393 -0.52 19.20 -13.83
N ALA A 394 -1.49 18.42 -13.31
CA ALA A 394 -1.68 18.27 -11.87
C ALA A 394 -0.45 17.66 -11.17
N ALA A 395 0.23 16.71 -11.80
CA ALA A 395 1.47 16.15 -11.26
C ALA A 395 2.64 17.14 -11.31
N SER A 396 2.75 17.94 -12.39
CA SER A 396 3.82 18.93 -12.54
C SER A 396 3.76 20.09 -11.54
N PHE A 397 2.58 20.43 -11.01
CA PHE A 397 2.43 21.49 -10.00
C PHE A 397 3.02 21.15 -8.62
N TYR A 398 3.37 19.87 -8.37
CA TYR A 398 3.90 19.40 -7.08
C TYR A 398 5.42 19.09 -7.09
N HIS A 399 6.03 19.01 -8.28
CA HIS A 399 7.48 18.79 -8.43
C HIS A 399 8.28 20.08 -8.76
N LEU A 400 7.62 21.25 -8.67
CA LEU A 400 8.22 22.59 -8.66
C LEU A 400 8.10 23.19 -7.26
#